data_AF-A0A2K3QJD5-F1
#
_entry.id   AF-A0A2K3QJD5-F1
#
_cell.length_a   1.000
_cell.length_b   1.000
_cell.length_c   1.000
_cell.angle_alpha   90.00
_cell.angle_beta   90.00
_cell.angle_gamma   90.00
#
_symmetry.space_group_name_H-M   'P 1'
#
loop_
_entity.id
_entity.type
_entity.pdbx_description
1 polymer ?
#
loop_
_entity_poly.entity_id
_entity_poly.type
_entity_poly.pdbx_seq_one_letter_code
_entity_poly.pdbx_strand_id
1 'polypeptide(L)'
;MALDNGPFNFHAGRYSTDLVANRSVEFLGDAITAGKPFFLGIAPIGPHSETLLGGSAAVFKAPVPADRHKDLFPDVKVPRTPSFNPDVPQPGSVNYFATLPKLSDDQIEYNDDFYRRRLQALQAVDDLVSSVISKLGAHQDVLANTYLFYTSDNGYHIGQHRLPPGKTCNKEEDINIPFLARGPGIAAGEVATFPTSHTDLVPTFFELAGIPLHEDFDGEPIPLTKKSQDANKLKHEHVNVEFWGQGLAEGTVYANLGGQFAKNTYKTVRVVGDDYDFSYSVWCTNEHELYDIKVDPSQLNNLYGRNSTTSGLGIPELTARLDSLLLTLKSCKGKVCRRPWEALFPSGNVQSLRHAMHQKFDPFFLEEQDKVSFSACLPGYITSAEGALKSIPYGGNDSCRAFEARWEDWV
;
A
#
# COMPACT_ATOMS: atom_id res chain seq x y z
N MET A 1 4.02 12.68 24.56
CA MET A 1 5.02 11.61 24.43
C MET A 1 5.16 10.92 25.78
N ALA A 2 5.20 9.59 25.79
CA ALA A 2 5.51 8.79 26.97
C ALA A 2 6.86 8.10 26.74
N LEU A 3 7.59 7.82 27.82
CA LEU A 3 8.86 7.07 27.79
C LEU A 3 8.70 5.87 28.70
N ASP A 4 9.14 4.69 28.25
CA ASP A 4 9.18 3.44 29.02
C ASP A 4 7.88 3.12 29.77
N ASN A 5 6.75 3.20 29.06
CA ASN A 5 5.39 3.02 29.61
C ASN A 5 5.02 4.00 30.74
N GLY A 6 5.78 5.09 30.89
CA GLY A 6 5.50 6.18 31.81
C GLY A 6 4.29 7.04 31.38
N PRO A 7 3.95 8.07 32.18
CA PRO A 7 2.81 8.92 31.89
C PRO A 7 3.00 9.72 30.60
N PHE A 8 1.88 10.00 29.93
CA PHE A 8 1.87 10.90 28.78
C PHE A 8 2.24 12.32 29.19
N ASN A 9 3.27 12.88 28.57
CA ASN A 9 3.66 14.27 28.72
C ASN A 9 3.28 15.08 27.48
N PHE A 10 2.57 16.18 27.69
CA PHE A 10 2.27 17.16 26.64
C PHE A 10 3.44 18.14 26.51
N HIS A 11 3.93 18.34 25.29
CA HIS A 11 5.09 19.20 25.01
C HIS A 11 4.64 20.43 24.21
N ALA A 12 4.00 21.38 24.89
CA ALA A 12 3.52 22.63 24.28
C ALA A 12 4.66 23.41 23.60
N GLY A 13 4.40 23.94 22.40
CA GLY A 13 5.35 24.77 21.65
C GLY A 13 6.55 24.01 21.07
N ARG A 14 6.57 22.68 21.13
CA ARG A 14 7.63 21.85 20.56
C ARG A 14 7.15 21.19 19.27
N TYR A 15 7.99 21.20 18.24
CA TYR A 15 7.68 20.54 16.98
C TYR A 15 7.77 19.01 17.15
N SER A 16 6.72 18.29 16.74
CA SER A 16 6.59 16.85 17.01
C SER A 16 7.75 16.04 16.43
N THR A 17 8.13 16.30 15.18
CA THR A 17 9.24 15.60 14.51
C THR A 17 10.58 15.81 15.22
N ASP A 18 10.82 17.01 15.76
CA ASP A 18 12.04 17.30 16.51
C ASP A 18 12.09 16.53 17.84
N LEU A 19 10.93 16.31 18.49
CA LEU A 19 10.87 15.48 19.69
C LEU A 19 11.19 14.02 19.36
N VAL A 20 10.62 13.48 18.27
CA VAL A 20 10.90 12.12 17.82
C VAL A 20 12.39 11.98 17.46
N ALA A 21 12.94 12.92 16.69
CA ALA A 21 14.36 12.91 16.30
C ALA A 21 15.30 12.87 17.51
N ASN A 22 15.08 13.75 18.48
CA ASN A 22 15.91 13.82 19.68
C ASN A 22 15.86 12.50 20.47
N ARG A 23 14.67 11.90 20.63
CA ARG A 23 14.54 10.61 21.32
C ARG A 23 15.16 9.44 20.56
N SER A 24 15.06 9.44 19.23
CA SER A 24 15.72 8.42 18.41
C SER A 24 17.25 8.49 18.54
N VAL A 25 17.83 9.69 18.55
CA VAL A 25 19.28 9.87 18.70
C VAL A 25 19.75 9.53 20.12
N GLU A 26 18.95 9.86 21.14
CA GLU A 26 19.21 9.48 22.54
C GLU A 26 19.22 7.96 22.70
N PHE A 27 18.16 7.28 22.25
CA PHE A 27 18.07 5.82 22.27
C PHE A 27 19.25 5.17 21.55
N LEU A 28 19.63 5.67 20.36
CA LEU A 28 20.80 5.15 19.64
C LEU A 28 22.09 5.34 20.45
N GLY A 29 22.25 6.46 21.15
CA GLY A 29 23.38 6.66 22.06
C GLY A 29 23.45 5.61 23.17
N ASP A 30 22.31 5.32 23.79
CA ASP A 30 22.22 4.32 24.86
C ASP A 30 22.46 2.91 24.33
N ALA A 31 21.87 2.56 23.17
CA ALA A 31 22.05 1.26 22.52
C ALA A 31 23.51 1.00 22.13
N ILE A 32 24.18 2.01 21.56
CA ILE A 32 25.60 1.94 21.20
C ILE A 32 26.46 1.74 22.46
N THR A 33 26.19 2.51 23.52
CA THR A 33 26.90 2.40 24.80
C THR A 33 26.70 1.02 25.45
N ALA A 34 25.49 0.47 25.35
CA ALA A 34 25.19 -0.85 25.89
C ALA A 34 25.90 -2.00 25.15
N GLY A 35 26.34 -1.79 23.90
CA GLY A 35 27.07 -2.79 23.11
C GLY A 35 26.25 -4.05 22.79
N LYS A 36 24.92 -3.94 22.74
CA LYS A 36 23.99 -5.05 22.47
C LYS A 36 23.23 -4.83 21.16
N PRO A 37 22.76 -5.90 20.49
CA PRO A 37 21.84 -5.75 19.36
C PRO A 37 20.61 -4.92 19.75
N PHE A 38 20.14 -4.08 18.84
CA PHE A 38 18.99 -3.22 19.05
C PHE A 38 18.03 -3.28 17.86
N PHE A 39 16.78 -2.91 18.13
CA PHE A 39 15.76 -2.63 17.12
C PHE A 39 15.17 -1.26 17.44
N LEU A 40 15.07 -0.37 16.46
CA LEU A 40 14.53 0.97 16.61
C LEU A 40 13.55 1.27 15.48
N GLY A 41 12.27 1.39 15.82
CA GLY A 41 11.25 1.95 14.93
C GLY A 41 11.12 3.46 15.15
N ILE A 42 11.22 4.24 14.08
CA ILE A 42 11.07 5.70 14.11
C ILE A 42 9.86 6.07 13.24
N ALA A 43 8.81 6.59 13.85
CA ALA A 43 7.56 6.94 13.18
C ALA A 43 7.17 8.40 13.47
N PRO A 44 7.78 9.38 12.78
CA PRO A 44 7.33 10.77 12.87
C PRO A 44 5.95 10.92 12.21
N ILE A 45 5.14 11.88 12.68
CA ILE A 45 3.83 12.17 12.08
C ILE A 45 3.94 12.98 10.78
N GLY A 46 5.00 13.78 10.62
CA GLY A 46 5.20 14.56 9.39
C GLY A 46 5.42 13.63 8.18
N PRO A 47 4.95 14.01 6.98
CA PRO A 47 4.29 15.26 6.61
C PRO A 47 2.75 15.16 6.63
N HIS A 48 2.15 14.41 7.55
CA HIS A 48 0.70 14.30 7.66
C HIS A 48 0.03 15.67 7.86
N SER A 49 -1.22 15.77 7.40
CA SER A 49 -2.11 16.91 7.63
C SER A 49 -2.24 17.25 9.10
N GLU A 50 -2.42 18.54 9.39
CA GLU A 50 -2.73 19.01 10.73
C GLU A 50 -4.14 18.56 11.09
N THR A 51 -4.24 17.69 12.11
CA THR A 51 -5.51 17.17 12.61
C THR A 51 -5.96 17.99 13.81
N LEU A 52 -7.05 18.72 13.65
CA LEU A 52 -7.69 19.46 14.74
C LEU A 52 -8.85 18.64 15.30
N LEU A 53 -8.73 18.29 16.58
CA LEU A 53 -9.74 17.58 17.36
C LEU A 53 -10.44 18.59 18.28
N GLY A 54 -11.73 18.83 18.10
CA GLY A 54 -12.46 19.82 18.90
C GLY A 54 -13.95 20.03 18.59
N GLY A 55 -14.52 19.24 17.67
CA GLY A 55 -15.94 19.26 17.31
C GLY A 55 -16.51 17.84 17.13
N SER A 56 -17.65 17.70 16.45
CA SER A 56 -18.26 16.38 16.14
C SER A 56 -17.47 15.56 15.12
N ALA A 57 -16.53 16.16 14.38
CA ALA A 57 -15.66 15.51 13.41
C ALA A 57 -14.25 16.12 13.42
N ALA A 58 -13.25 15.34 13.01
CA ALA A 58 -11.89 15.82 12.81
C ALA A 58 -11.83 16.76 11.59
N VAL A 59 -11.02 17.81 11.69
CA VAL A 59 -10.72 18.70 10.56
C VAL A 59 -9.26 18.54 10.18
N PHE A 60 -9.00 18.25 8.90
CA PHE A 60 -7.65 18.12 8.35
C PHE A 60 -7.28 19.39 7.58
N LYS A 61 -6.24 20.07 8.03
CA LYS A 61 -5.64 21.22 7.35
C LYS A 61 -4.31 20.84 6.71
N ALA A 62 -3.81 21.69 5.83
CA ALA A 62 -2.46 21.55 5.29
C ALA A 62 -1.44 21.39 6.43
N PRO A 63 -0.40 20.57 6.25
CA PRO A 63 0.60 20.36 7.30
C PRO A 63 1.22 21.67 7.79
N VAL A 64 1.58 21.69 9.06
CA VAL A 64 2.33 22.79 9.66
C VAL A 64 3.83 22.47 9.55
N PRO A 65 4.59 23.20 8.72
CA PRO A 65 6.04 22.98 8.63
C PRO A 65 6.74 23.44 9.92
N ALA A 66 7.94 22.93 10.16
CA ALA A 66 8.81 23.52 11.18
C ALA A 66 9.16 24.97 10.78
N ASP A 67 9.26 25.88 11.75
CA ASP A 67 9.50 27.31 11.49
C ASP A 67 10.73 27.57 10.60
N ARG A 68 11.78 26.74 10.75
CA ARG A 68 13.02 26.79 9.97
C ARG A 68 12.86 26.42 8.48
N HIS A 69 11.73 25.83 8.09
CA HIS A 69 11.47 25.33 6.73
C HIS A 69 10.25 26.00 6.06
N LYS A 70 9.51 26.86 6.78
CA LYS A 70 8.24 27.43 6.32
C LYS A 70 8.32 28.29 5.05
N ASP A 71 9.51 28.80 4.73
CA ASP A 71 9.76 29.68 3.59
C ASP A 71 10.43 28.95 2.40
N LEU A 72 10.62 27.62 2.50
CA LEU A 72 11.20 26.81 1.43
C LEU A 72 10.20 26.56 0.30
N PHE A 73 10.72 26.35 -0.92
CA PHE A 73 9.95 25.97 -2.10
C PHE A 73 8.82 26.95 -2.48
N PRO A 74 9.07 28.27 -2.56
CA PRO A 74 8.00 29.28 -2.75
C PRO A 74 7.13 29.03 -3.99
N ASP A 75 7.73 28.52 -5.07
CA ASP A 75 7.10 28.33 -6.38
C ASP A 75 6.71 26.88 -6.70
N VAL A 76 6.91 25.95 -5.76
CA VAL A 76 6.60 24.53 -6.02
C VAL A 76 5.09 24.33 -6.08
N LYS A 77 4.67 23.50 -7.03
CA LYS A 77 3.27 23.12 -7.26
C LYS A 77 3.16 21.61 -7.23
N VAL A 78 1.95 21.11 -6.95
CA VAL A 78 1.74 19.67 -7.08
C VAL A 78 1.98 19.24 -8.53
N PRO A 79 2.68 18.11 -8.77
CA PRO A 79 2.93 17.62 -10.12
C PRO A 79 1.65 17.52 -10.95
N ARG A 80 1.65 18.17 -12.10
CA ARG A 80 0.54 18.17 -13.06
C ARG A 80 0.62 16.93 -13.98
N THR A 81 0.57 15.75 -13.37
CA THR A 81 0.53 14.47 -14.10
C THR A 81 -0.73 14.38 -14.98
N PRO A 82 -0.82 13.45 -15.94
CA PRO A 82 -2.05 13.23 -16.70
C PRO A 82 -3.27 12.95 -15.82
N SER A 83 -3.07 12.30 -14.65
CA SER A 83 -4.11 12.07 -13.65
C SER A 83 -4.51 13.34 -12.89
N PHE A 84 -3.74 14.43 -12.93
CA PHE A 84 -4.07 15.67 -12.24
C PHE A 84 -5.24 16.41 -12.92
N ASN A 85 -6.38 16.45 -12.24
CA ASN A 85 -7.60 17.16 -12.66
C ASN A 85 -8.00 17.02 -14.15
N PRO A 86 -8.15 15.78 -14.69
CA PRO A 86 -8.40 15.56 -16.11
C PRO A 86 -9.68 16.27 -16.60
N ASP A 87 -9.65 16.77 -17.84
CA ASP A 87 -10.75 17.54 -18.44
C ASP A 87 -12.04 16.73 -18.60
N VAL A 88 -11.90 15.47 -18.99
CA VAL A 88 -13.02 14.54 -19.14
C VAL A 88 -13.10 13.61 -17.94
N PRO A 89 -14.31 13.23 -17.49
CA PRO A 89 -14.45 12.07 -16.60
C PRO A 89 -13.73 10.88 -17.23
N GLN A 90 -12.97 10.13 -16.43
CA GLN A 90 -12.04 9.15 -16.99
C GLN A 90 -12.88 7.99 -17.59
N PRO A 91 -12.58 7.52 -18.82
CA PRO A 91 -13.39 6.51 -19.47
C PRO A 91 -13.51 5.22 -18.64
N GLY A 92 -14.73 4.91 -18.20
CA GLY A 92 -14.99 3.75 -17.35
C GLY A 92 -14.63 3.95 -15.88
N SER A 93 -14.44 5.20 -15.39
CA SER A 93 -14.41 5.47 -13.95
C SER A 93 -15.64 4.90 -13.27
N VAL A 94 -15.44 4.40 -12.06
CA VAL A 94 -16.48 3.77 -11.24
C VAL A 94 -16.56 4.42 -9.86
N ASN A 95 -17.58 4.07 -9.09
CA ASN A 95 -17.79 4.54 -7.72
C ASN A 95 -17.81 6.09 -7.68
N TYR A 96 -17.35 6.71 -6.60
CA TYR A 96 -17.34 8.16 -6.46
C TYR A 96 -16.43 8.86 -7.48
N PHE A 97 -15.41 8.19 -8.03
CA PHE A 97 -14.56 8.77 -9.08
C PHE A 97 -15.36 9.21 -10.31
N ALA A 98 -16.42 8.49 -10.65
CA ALA A 98 -17.26 8.79 -11.80
C ALA A 98 -18.02 10.12 -11.66
N THR A 99 -18.21 10.60 -10.42
CA THR A 99 -19.03 11.78 -10.11
C THR A 99 -18.23 12.95 -9.55
N LEU A 100 -16.91 12.80 -9.35
CA LEU A 100 -16.07 13.89 -8.85
C LEU A 100 -16.09 15.09 -9.82
N PRO A 101 -16.42 16.29 -9.33
CA PRO A 101 -16.37 17.50 -10.14
C PRO A 101 -14.93 17.83 -10.50
N LYS A 102 -14.76 18.50 -11.65
CA LYS A 102 -13.46 19.08 -11.99
C LYS A 102 -13.08 20.12 -10.93
N LEU A 103 -11.81 20.14 -10.54
CA LEU A 103 -11.31 21.11 -9.58
C LEU A 103 -11.35 22.52 -10.17
N SER A 104 -11.81 23.49 -9.38
CA SER A 104 -11.74 24.91 -9.72
C SER A 104 -10.31 25.45 -9.59
N ASP A 105 -10.05 26.63 -10.16
CA ASP A 105 -8.75 27.29 -10.04
C ASP A 105 -8.37 27.55 -8.57
N ASP A 106 -9.33 27.95 -7.72
CA ASP A 106 -9.12 28.13 -6.27
C ASP A 106 -8.72 26.82 -5.57
N GLN A 107 -9.32 25.68 -5.96
CA GLN A 107 -8.96 24.37 -5.42
C GLN A 107 -7.58 23.93 -5.90
N ILE A 108 -7.22 24.25 -7.15
CA ILE A 108 -5.89 23.98 -7.69
C ILE A 108 -4.82 24.81 -6.96
N GLU A 109 -5.07 26.09 -6.70
CA GLU A 109 -4.18 26.96 -5.93
C GLU A 109 -4.04 26.46 -4.48
N TYR A 110 -5.15 26.09 -3.85
CA TYR A 110 -5.13 25.48 -2.51
C TYR A 110 -4.28 24.21 -2.47
N ASN A 111 -4.42 23.35 -3.48
CA ASN A 111 -3.65 22.12 -3.61
C ASN A 111 -2.15 22.37 -3.81
N ASP A 112 -1.78 23.42 -4.53
CA ASP A 112 -0.38 23.83 -4.66
C ASP A 112 0.20 24.27 -3.30
N ASP A 113 -0.55 25.08 -2.52
CA ASP A 113 -0.14 25.45 -1.16
C ASP A 113 -0.03 24.23 -0.24
N PHE A 114 -1.00 23.32 -0.30
CA PHE A 114 -1.01 22.10 0.49
C PHE A 114 0.22 21.22 0.18
N TYR A 115 0.52 21.02 -1.10
CA TYR A 115 1.67 20.26 -1.55
C TYR A 115 2.99 20.90 -1.10
N ARG A 116 3.13 22.22 -1.26
CA ARG A 116 4.28 22.97 -0.77
C ARG A 116 4.47 22.79 0.74
N ARG A 117 3.41 22.93 1.54
CA ARG A 117 3.46 22.74 2.99
C ARG A 117 3.83 21.32 3.39
N ARG A 118 3.37 20.29 2.65
CA ARG A 118 3.83 18.90 2.83
C ARG A 118 5.34 18.79 2.61
N LEU A 119 5.89 19.36 1.53
CA LEU A 119 7.33 19.33 1.27
C LEU A 119 8.13 20.05 2.36
N GLN A 120 7.66 21.20 2.82
CA GLN A 120 8.27 21.95 3.92
C GLN A 120 8.23 21.18 5.24
N ALA A 121 7.12 20.51 5.57
CA ALA A 121 7.00 19.67 6.76
C ALA A 121 7.87 18.41 6.66
N LEU A 122 8.02 17.85 5.45
CA LEU A 122 8.88 16.70 5.18
C LEU A 122 10.37 17.02 5.43
N GLN A 123 10.81 18.28 5.29
CA GLN A 123 12.20 18.66 5.59
C GLN A 123 12.60 18.37 7.04
N ALA A 124 11.66 18.48 8.01
CA ALA A 124 11.96 18.11 9.39
C ALA A 124 12.15 16.59 9.56
N VAL A 125 11.53 15.77 8.70
CA VAL A 125 11.75 14.32 8.64
C VAL A 125 13.11 14.03 8.00
N ASP A 126 13.50 14.78 6.99
CA ASP A 126 14.85 14.69 6.40
C ASP A 126 15.94 15.04 7.42
N ASP A 127 15.77 16.12 8.19
CA ASP A 127 16.64 16.47 9.33
C ASP A 127 16.75 15.32 10.35
N LEU A 128 15.62 14.65 10.65
CA LEU A 128 15.59 13.50 11.54
C LEU A 128 16.45 12.37 10.97
N VAL A 129 16.22 11.99 9.71
CA VAL A 129 16.97 10.93 9.02
C VAL A 129 18.46 11.27 9.03
N SER A 130 18.82 12.51 8.68
CA SER A 130 20.18 13.02 8.73
C SER A 130 20.80 12.88 10.12
N SER A 131 20.06 13.19 11.18
CA SER A 131 20.52 13.07 12.57
C SER A 131 20.80 11.62 12.97
N VAL A 132 19.93 10.68 12.58
CA VAL A 132 20.10 9.23 12.81
C VAL A 132 21.31 8.69 12.06
N ILE A 133 21.42 9.00 10.77
CA ILE A 133 22.54 8.56 9.94
C ILE A 133 23.85 9.16 10.43
N SER A 134 23.87 10.43 10.84
CA SER A 134 25.05 11.09 11.40
C SER A 134 25.47 10.45 12.73
N LYS A 135 24.50 10.13 13.61
CA LYS A 135 24.77 9.45 14.89
C LYS A 135 25.39 8.07 14.65
N LEU A 136 24.87 7.28 13.73
CA LEU A 136 25.46 6.00 13.34
C LEU A 136 26.82 6.19 12.64
N GLY A 137 26.97 7.20 11.80
CA GLY A 137 28.22 7.50 11.07
C GLY A 137 29.38 7.88 11.98
N ALA A 138 29.12 8.36 13.19
CA ALA A 138 30.16 8.56 14.21
C ALA A 138 30.71 7.22 14.77
N HIS A 139 30.03 6.10 14.52
CA HIS A 139 30.37 4.74 14.99
C HIS A 139 30.38 3.79 13.78
N GLN A 140 31.46 3.82 12.99
CA GLN A 140 31.56 3.11 11.71
C GLN A 140 31.33 1.60 11.81
N ASP A 141 31.76 0.97 12.91
CA ASP A 141 31.53 -0.43 13.22
C ASP A 141 30.05 -0.74 13.45
N VAL A 142 29.33 0.13 14.17
CA VAL A 142 27.88 0.01 14.37
C VAL A 142 27.15 0.22 13.05
N LEU A 143 27.47 1.28 12.30
CA LEU A 143 26.85 1.55 10.99
C LEU A 143 27.08 0.41 9.99
N ALA A 144 28.27 -0.18 9.97
CA ALA A 144 28.60 -1.30 9.09
C ALA A 144 27.79 -2.57 9.42
N ASN A 145 27.27 -2.70 10.64
CA ASN A 145 26.46 -3.82 11.11
C ASN A 145 24.97 -3.49 11.28
N THR A 146 24.52 -2.33 10.80
CA THR A 146 23.12 -1.89 10.95
C THR A 146 22.38 -1.98 9.62
N TYR A 147 21.22 -2.62 9.63
CA TYR A 147 20.24 -2.53 8.54
C TYR A 147 19.30 -1.35 8.80
N LEU A 148 19.10 -0.52 7.78
CA LEU A 148 18.27 0.68 7.78
C LEU A 148 17.19 0.50 6.72
N PHE A 149 15.94 0.71 7.13
CA PHE A 149 14.77 0.67 6.26
C PHE A 149 14.05 2.01 6.35
N TYR A 150 13.68 2.58 5.21
CA TYR A 150 12.85 3.78 5.12
C TYR A 150 11.64 3.47 4.26
N THR A 151 10.44 3.75 4.79
CA THR A 151 9.17 3.53 4.12
C THR A 151 8.13 4.56 4.58
N SER A 152 6.95 4.55 3.95
CA SER A 152 5.77 5.31 4.37
C SER A 152 4.63 4.35 4.69
N ASP A 153 3.73 4.68 5.62
CA ASP A 153 2.55 3.85 5.92
C ASP A 153 1.60 3.72 4.71
N ASN A 154 1.46 4.82 3.97
CA ASN A 154 0.71 4.93 2.72
C ASN A 154 1.29 6.06 1.86
N GLY A 155 0.83 6.14 0.61
CA GLY A 155 1.05 7.25 -0.31
C GLY A 155 0.11 8.43 -0.04
N TYR A 156 0.04 9.39 -0.96
CA TYR A 156 -0.80 10.56 -0.79
C TYR A 156 -1.09 11.25 -2.13
N HIS A 157 -2.36 11.35 -2.50
CA HIS A 157 -2.82 12.08 -3.67
C HIS A 157 -3.20 13.53 -3.32
N ILE A 158 -2.97 14.45 -4.27
CA ILE A 158 -3.42 15.84 -4.25
C ILE A 158 -3.85 16.22 -5.68
N GLY A 159 -5.15 16.15 -5.96
CA GLY A 159 -5.73 16.53 -7.25
C GLY A 159 -5.66 15.47 -8.34
N GLN A 160 -4.88 14.40 -8.16
CA GLN A 160 -4.94 13.22 -9.04
C GLN A 160 -6.34 12.61 -9.00
N HIS A 161 -6.84 12.22 -10.16
CA HIS A 161 -8.21 11.74 -10.38
C HIS A 161 -9.30 12.72 -9.89
N ARG A 162 -8.99 14.03 -9.82
CA ARG A 162 -9.84 15.10 -9.24
C ARG A 162 -10.06 14.98 -7.73
N LEU A 163 -9.29 14.15 -7.05
CA LEU A 163 -9.42 13.96 -5.61
C LEU A 163 -8.92 15.18 -4.82
N PRO A 164 -9.53 15.50 -3.66
CA PRO A 164 -8.93 16.40 -2.68
C PRO A 164 -7.59 15.83 -2.17
N PRO A 165 -6.77 16.62 -1.46
CA PRO A 165 -5.68 16.05 -0.67
C PRO A 165 -6.18 14.89 0.19
N GLY A 166 -5.45 13.78 0.20
CA GLY A 166 -5.85 12.64 1.01
C GLY A 166 -5.13 11.36 0.69
N LYS A 167 -5.73 10.30 1.20
CA LYS A 167 -5.36 8.90 1.03
C LYS A 167 -6.65 8.07 1.04
N THR A 168 -6.55 6.74 1.13
CA THR A 168 -7.67 5.77 1.19
C THR A 168 -8.21 5.28 -0.15
N CYS A 169 -7.50 5.51 -1.27
CA CYS A 169 -7.87 4.95 -2.56
C CYS A 169 -6.89 3.87 -3.05
N ASN A 170 -7.33 3.11 -4.05
CA ASN A 170 -6.59 2.03 -4.72
C ASN A 170 -5.68 2.55 -5.86
N LYS A 171 -5.32 3.83 -5.85
CA LYS A 171 -4.50 4.47 -6.90
C LYS A 171 -3.02 4.44 -6.54
N GLU A 172 -2.15 4.44 -7.55
CA GLU A 172 -0.70 4.36 -7.41
C GLU A 172 -0.17 5.44 -6.46
N GLU A 173 -0.74 6.66 -6.49
CA GLU A 173 -0.36 7.74 -5.58
C GLU A 173 -0.55 7.38 -4.10
N ASP A 174 -1.47 6.47 -3.76
CA ASP A 174 -1.79 6.05 -2.39
C ASP A 174 -1.12 4.74 -1.97
N ILE A 175 -0.83 3.84 -2.92
CA ILE A 175 -0.43 2.46 -2.61
C ILE A 175 1.02 2.17 -2.97
N ASN A 176 1.60 2.90 -3.93
CA ASN A 176 2.98 2.73 -4.37
C ASN A 176 3.89 3.70 -3.62
N ILE A 177 4.47 3.21 -2.54
CA ILE A 177 5.20 4.00 -1.54
C ILE A 177 6.71 3.90 -1.72
N PRO A 178 7.49 4.89 -1.24
CA PRO A 178 8.94 4.75 -1.19
C PRO A 178 9.34 3.59 -0.27
N PHE A 179 10.27 2.76 -0.70
CA PHE A 179 10.92 1.75 0.12
C PHE A 179 12.42 1.73 -0.16
N LEU A 180 13.23 2.04 0.85
CA LEU A 180 14.69 2.05 0.75
C LEU A 180 15.26 1.12 1.82
N ALA A 181 16.25 0.31 1.44
CA ALA A 181 16.98 -0.55 2.36
C ALA A 181 18.49 -0.36 2.19
N ARG A 182 19.22 -0.31 3.30
CA ARG A 182 20.68 -0.27 3.37
C ARG A 182 21.16 -1.19 4.48
N GLY A 183 22.24 -1.92 4.28
CA GLY A 183 22.85 -2.72 5.33
C GLY A 183 23.89 -3.69 4.81
N PRO A 184 24.43 -4.55 5.68
CA PRO A 184 25.38 -5.60 5.29
C PRO A 184 24.86 -6.42 4.09
N GLY A 185 25.68 -6.56 3.05
CA GLY A 185 25.36 -7.38 1.87
C GLY A 185 24.31 -6.82 0.90
N ILE A 186 23.67 -5.69 1.22
CA ILE A 186 22.76 -4.99 0.30
C ILE A 186 23.60 -4.15 -0.67
N ALA A 187 23.38 -4.35 -1.97
CA ALA A 187 24.11 -3.62 -3.01
C ALA A 187 23.68 -2.15 -3.04
N ALA A 188 24.66 -1.24 -3.18
CA ALA A 188 24.41 0.20 -3.20
C ALA A 188 23.89 0.65 -4.58
N GLY A 189 22.85 1.48 -4.58
CA GLY A 189 22.31 2.09 -5.81
C GLY A 189 21.53 1.13 -6.72
N GLU A 190 21.31 -0.12 -6.29
CA GLU A 190 20.50 -1.08 -7.02
C GLU A 190 19.00 -0.80 -6.83
N VAL A 191 18.23 -1.05 -7.90
CA VAL A 191 16.77 -0.92 -7.90
C VAL A 191 16.16 -2.29 -8.11
N ALA A 192 15.31 -2.70 -7.18
CA ALA A 192 14.47 -3.89 -7.31
C ALA A 192 13.11 -3.51 -7.90
N THR A 193 12.60 -4.31 -8.84
CA THR A 193 11.32 -4.07 -9.53
C THR A 193 10.27 -5.13 -9.23
N PHE A 194 10.57 -6.09 -8.36
CA PHE A 194 9.60 -7.06 -7.88
C PHE A 194 8.64 -6.40 -6.88
N PRO A 195 7.40 -6.90 -6.76
CA PRO A 195 6.46 -6.37 -5.80
C PRO A 195 6.78 -6.85 -4.38
N THR A 196 6.53 -5.98 -3.39
CA THR A 196 6.61 -6.29 -1.95
C THR A 196 5.58 -5.45 -1.21
N SER A 197 5.28 -5.80 0.03
CA SER A 197 4.37 -5.03 0.89
C SER A 197 4.87 -4.99 2.34
N HIS A 198 4.21 -4.18 3.19
CA HIS A 198 4.55 -4.10 4.61
C HIS A 198 4.45 -5.43 5.36
N THR A 199 3.65 -6.40 4.87
CA THR A 199 3.58 -7.73 5.50
C THR A 199 4.89 -8.51 5.39
N ASP A 200 5.76 -8.13 4.46
CA ASP A 200 7.08 -8.73 4.24
C ASP A 200 8.14 -8.23 5.22
N LEU A 201 7.90 -7.11 5.93
CA LEU A 201 8.89 -6.52 6.84
C LEU A 201 9.20 -7.40 8.05
N VAL A 202 8.17 -7.94 8.71
CA VAL A 202 8.34 -8.81 9.88
C VAL A 202 9.16 -10.07 9.54
N PRO A 203 8.81 -10.88 8.52
CA PRO A 203 9.62 -12.02 8.14
C PRO A 203 11.03 -11.62 7.68
N THR A 204 11.20 -10.46 7.05
CA THR A 204 12.53 -9.92 6.71
C THR A 204 13.37 -9.68 7.96
N PHE A 205 12.82 -9.03 8.98
CA PHE A 205 13.54 -8.78 10.24
C PHE A 205 13.87 -10.07 10.97
N PHE A 206 12.98 -11.07 10.93
CA PHE A 206 13.25 -12.39 11.48
C PHE A 206 14.42 -13.09 10.76
N GLU A 207 14.43 -13.09 9.42
CA GLU A 207 15.54 -13.66 8.63
C GLU A 207 16.87 -12.96 8.97
N LEU A 208 16.87 -11.62 9.06
CA LEU A 208 18.07 -10.85 9.39
C LEU A 208 18.55 -11.06 10.83
N ALA A 209 17.64 -11.27 11.77
CA ALA A 209 17.96 -11.55 13.17
C ALA A 209 18.30 -13.02 13.43
N GLY A 210 18.21 -13.90 12.42
CA GLY A 210 18.41 -15.35 12.58
C GLY A 210 17.31 -16.04 13.39
N ILE A 211 16.11 -15.44 13.44
CA ILE A 211 14.93 -15.98 14.11
C ILE A 211 14.17 -16.88 13.12
N PRO A 212 13.75 -18.10 13.51
CA PRO A 212 12.94 -18.96 12.64
C PRO A 212 11.67 -18.26 12.17
N LEU A 213 11.35 -18.38 10.87
CA LEU A 213 10.10 -17.87 10.32
C LEU A 213 8.91 -18.70 10.81
N HIS A 214 7.78 -18.03 11.02
CA HIS A 214 6.54 -18.70 11.39
C HIS A 214 5.70 -19.01 10.15
N GLU A 215 4.97 -20.12 10.17
CA GLU A 215 4.13 -20.52 9.03
C GLU A 215 2.90 -19.63 8.83
N ASP A 216 2.48 -18.90 9.86
CA ASP A 216 1.32 -18.01 9.90
C ASP A 216 1.59 -16.60 9.35
N PHE A 217 2.84 -16.24 9.05
CA PHE A 217 3.17 -14.95 8.46
C PHE A 217 2.57 -14.76 7.07
N ASP A 218 1.78 -13.72 6.83
CA ASP A 218 1.18 -13.51 5.50
C ASP A 218 2.20 -13.09 4.43
N GLY A 219 3.34 -12.51 4.82
CA GLY A 219 4.44 -12.10 3.94
C GLY A 219 5.65 -13.03 3.94
N GLU A 220 6.67 -12.68 3.16
CA GLU A 220 7.95 -13.41 3.05
C GLU A 220 9.16 -12.50 3.22
N PRO A 221 10.35 -13.03 3.55
CA PRO A 221 11.55 -12.21 3.59
C PRO A 221 11.84 -11.57 2.22
N ILE A 222 11.98 -10.25 2.21
CA ILE A 222 12.39 -9.47 1.04
C ILE A 222 13.81 -9.91 0.66
N PRO A 223 14.10 -10.23 -0.61
CA PRO A 223 15.44 -10.59 -1.03
C PRO A 223 16.30 -9.34 -1.16
N LEU A 224 16.91 -8.95 -0.05
CA LEU A 224 17.71 -7.71 0.06
C LEU A 224 19.10 -7.81 -0.59
N THR A 225 19.60 -9.03 -0.88
CA THR A 225 20.96 -9.26 -1.40
C THR A 225 20.90 -9.87 -2.78
N LYS A 226 21.94 -9.65 -3.61
CA LYS A 226 22.01 -10.27 -4.94
C LYS A 226 21.89 -11.80 -4.87
N LYS A 227 22.50 -12.42 -3.86
CA LYS A 227 22.39 -13.86 -3.60
C LYS A 227 20.95 -14.30 -3.32
N SER A 228 20.18 -13.55 -2.51
CA SER A 228 18.78 -13.90 -2.22
C SER A 228 17.85 -13.61 -3.40
N GLN A 229 18.16 -12.61 -4.23
CA GLN A 229 17.44 -12.31 -5.46
C GLN A 229 17.67 -13.40 -6.51
N ASP A 230 18.93 -13.76 -6.78
CA ASP A 230 19.29 -14.79 -7.77
C ASP A 230 18.83 -16.20 -7.37
N ALA A 231 18.64 -16.44 -6.07
CA ALA A 231 18.04 -17.67 -5.56
C ALA A 231 16.54 -17.82 -5.90
N ASN A 232 15.94 -16.88 -6.64
CA ASN A 232 14.50 -16.82 -6.95
C ASN A 232 13.64 -17.00 -5.70
N LYS A 233 14.05 -16.41 -4.56
CA LYS A 233 13.29 -16.49 -3.31
C LYS A 233 11.91 -15.83 -3.44
N LEU A 234 11.77 -14.80 -4.28
CA LEU A 234 10.48 -14.22 -4.61
C LEU A 234 9.82 -15.01 -5.73
N LYS A 235 8.84 -15.82 -5.33
CA LYS A 235 7.93 -16.53 -6.24
C LYS A 235 6.55 -15.91 -6.30
N HIS A 236 6.30 -14.85 -5.54
CA HIS A 236 5.04 -14.14 -5.60
C HIS A 236 5.16 -12.90 -6.48
N GLU A 237 4.19 -12.77 -7.37
CA GLU A 237 4.03 -11.64 -8.29
C GLU A 237 2.91 -10.71 -7.81
N HIS A 238 2.31 -10.98 -6.66
CA HIS A 238 1.09 -10.32 -6.22
C HIS A 238 1.27 -9.53 -4.92
N VAL A 239 0.50 -8.46 -4.82
CA VAL A 239 0.26 -7.70 -3.59
C VAL A 239 -1.24 -7.47 -3.47
N ASN A 240 -1.78 -7.70 -2.26
CA ASN A 240 -3.17 -7.41 -1.94
C ASN A 240 -3.27 -6.03 -1.27
N VAL A 241 -4.25 -5.23 -1.68
CA VAL A 241 -4.53 -3.91 -1.11
C VAL A 241 -6.02 -3.79 -0.83
N GLU A 242 -6.35 -3.43 0.40
CA GLU A 242 -7.73 -3.40 0.87
C GLU A 242 -8.02 -2.12 1.65
N PHE A 243 -9.26 -1.66 1.58
CA PHE A 243 -9.78 -0.59 2.42
C PHE A 243 -11.21 -0.89 2.82
N TRP A 244 -11.60 -0.50 4.04
CA TRP A 244 -12.95 -0.69 4.54
C TRP A 244 -13.54 0.60 5.10
N GLY A 245 -14.78 0.86 4.71
CA GLY A 245 -15.60 1.95 5.24
C GLY A 245 -15.56 3.20 4.39
N GLN A 246 -15.31 4.33 5.04
CA GLN A 246 -15.42 5.66 4.44
C GLN A 246 -14.03 6.25 4.20
N GLY A 247 -13.82 6.81 3.01
CA GLY A 247 -12.68 7.67 2.75
C GLY A 247 -12.90 9.04 3.40
N LEU A 248 -11.83 9.72 3.79
CA LEU A 248 -11.90 11.07 4.35
C LEU A 248 -11.19 12.03 3.40
N ALA A 249 -11.87 13.13 3.05
CA ALA A 249 -11.24 14.22 2.33
C ALA A 249 -10.39 15.05 3.31
N GLU A 250 -9.15 15.31 2.96
CA GLU A 250 -8.30 16.24 3.70
C GLU A 250 -8.30 17.62 3.02
N GLY A 251 -8.17 18.68 3.81
CA GLY A 251 -8.25 20.05 3.33
C GLY A 251 -9.62 20.70 3.50
N THR A 252 -9.61 22.03 3.61
CA THR A 252 -10.76 22.81 4.09
C THR A 252 -11.65 23.37 2.99
N VAL A 253 -11.22 23.29 1.72
CA VAL A 253 -11.95 23.84 0.55
C VAL A 253 -12.82 22.78 -0.16
N TYR A 254 -12.95 21.60 0.44
CA TYR A 254 -13.68 20.45 -0.10
C TYR A 254 -14.94 20.10 0.70
N ALA A 255 -15.41 21.01 1.56
CA ALA A 255 -16.63 20.82 2.34
C ALA A 255 -17.87 20.54 1.47
N ASN A 256 -17.90 21.01 0.22
CA ASN A 256 -18.94 20.70 -0.75
C ASN A 256 -19.01 19.21 -1.14
N LEU A 257 -17.94 18.46 -0.95
CA LEU A 257 -17.90 17.01 -1.15
C LEU A 257 -18.39 16.23 0.09
N GLY A 258 -18.86 16.92 1.13
CA GLY A 258 -19.34 16.31 2.37
C GLY A 258 -18.24 15.80 3.31
N GLY A 259 -16.96 16.02 2.98
CA GLY A 259 -15.80 15.64 3.80
C GLY A 259 -15.53 14.14 3.90
N GLN A 260 -16.41 13.30 3.35
CA GLN A 260 -16.32 11.85 3.41
C GLN A 260 -16.74 11.22 2.07
N PHE A 261 -16.00 10.21 1.65
CA PHE A 261 -16.34 9.37 0.51
C PHE A 261 -17.01 8.09 1.00
N ALA A 262 -18.33 8.03 0.87
CA ALA A 262 -19.10 6.83 1.19
C ALA A 262 -18.81 5.70 0.18
N LYS A 263 -19.09 4.45 0.57
CA LYS A 263 -18.91 3.26 -0.28
C LYS A 263 -17.46 3.06 -0.77
N ASN A 264 -16.48 3.47 0.05
CA ASN A 264 -15.06 3.37 -0.27
C ASN A 264 -14.44 2.00 0.08
N THR A 265 -15.25 1.01 0.44
CA THR A 265 -14.75 -0.36 0.66
C THR A 265 -14.36 -0.98 -0.68
N TYR A 266 -13.13 -1.51 -0.78
CA TYR A 266 -12.64 -2.23 -1.95
C TYR A 266 -11.64 -3.33 -1.58
N LYS A 267 -11.46 -4.26 -2.51
CA LYS A 267 -10.38 -5.26 -2.54
C LYS A 267 -9.65 -5.12 -3.86
N THR A 268 -8.33 -5.04 -3.83
CA THR A 268 -7.47 -4.85 -5.01
C THR A 268 -6.33 -5.85 -5.00
N VAL A 269 -6.10 -6.51 -6.14
CA VAL A 269 -4.88 -7.28 -6.36
C VAL A 269 -4.02 -6.56 -7.40
N ARG A 270 -2.76 -6.36 -7.04
CA ARG A 270 -1.68 -5.94 -7.92
C ARG A 270 -0.94 -7.19 -8.37
N VAL A 271 -0.69 -7.37 -9.67
CA VAL A 271 0.07 -8.51 -10.20
C VAL A 271 1.16 -8.02 -11.16
N VAL A 272 2.41 -8.25 -10.80
CA VAL A 272 3.61 -7.70 -11.45
C VAL A 272 4.47 -8.84 -11.99
N GLY A 273 4.66 -8.86 -13.31
CA GLY A 273 5.60 -9.74 -14.00
C GLY A 273 6.57 -8.94 -14.88
N ASP A 274 7.42 -9.65 -15.62
CA ASP A 274 8.44 -9.02 -16.46
C ASP A 274 7.83 -8.10 -17.54
N ASP A 275 6.71 -8.50 -18.14
CA ASP A 275 6.06 -7.81 -19.25
C ASP A 275 4.63 -7.32 -18.94
N TYR A 276 4.10 -7.62 -17.75
CA TYR A 276 2.78 -7.14 -17.32
C TYR A 276 2.83 -6.53 -15.94
N ASP A 277 1.91 -5.60 -15.69
CA ASP A 277 1.76 -4.98 -14.39
C ASP A 277 0.31 -4.54 -14.18
N PHE A 278 -0.52 -5.43 -13.63
CA PHE A 278 -1.98 -5.23 -13.56
C PHE A 278 -2.44 -4.82 -12.18
N SER A 279 -3.38 -3.88 -12.12
CA SER A 279 -4.14 -3.56 -10.92
C SER A 279 -5.62 -3.87 -11.19
N TYR A 280 -6.19 -4.82 -10.43
CA TYR A 280 -7.58 -5.21 -10.52
C TYR A 280 -8.30 -5.00 -9.20
N SER A 281 -9.41 -4.29 -9.23
CA SER A 281 -10.16 -3.91 -8.03
C SER A 281 -11.64 -4.22 -8.15
N VAL A 282 -12.23 -4.64 -7.02
CA VAL A 282 -13.68 -4.78 -6.85
C VAL A 282 -14.13 -3.92 -5.69
N TRP A 283 -15.05 -3.00 -5.97
CA TRP A 283 -15.66 -2.10 -4.99
C TRP A 283 -16.86 -2.76 -4.33
N CYS A 284 -17.23 -2.30 -3.13
CA CYS A 284 -18.45 -2.79 -2.45
C CYS A 284 -19.75 -2.48 -3.21
N THR A 285 -19.70 -1.62 -4.23
CA THR A 285 -20.77 -1.38 -5.20
C THR A 285 -20.86 -2.43 -6.31
N ASN A 286 -19.97 -3.43 -6.31
CA ASN A 286 -19.74 -4.40 -7.38
C ASN A 286 -19.28 -3.76 -8.70
N GLU A 287 -18.81 -2.51 -8.65
CA GLU A 287 -18.10 -1.92 -9.77
C GLU A 287 -16.65 -2.37 -9.76
N HIS A 288 -16.03 -2.40 -10.93
CA HIS A 288 -14.74 -3.01 -11.15
C HIS A 288 -13.78 -2.08 -11.86
N GLU A 289 -12.50 -2.23 -11.56
CA GLU A 289 -11.43 -1.55 -12.27
C GLU A 289 -10.35 -2.54 -12.69
N LEU A 290 -9.84 -2.36 -13.91
CA LEU A 290 -8.66 -3.06 -14.41
C LEU A 290 -7.75 -2.06 -15.12
N TYR A 291 -6.53 -1.93 -14.65
CA TYR A 291 -5.49 -1.10 -15.26
C TYR A 291 -4.25 -1.93 -15.57
N ASP A 292 -3.64 -1.67 -16.73
CA ASP A 292 -2.29 -2.11 -17.07
C ASP A 292 -1.34 -0.93 -16.81
N ILE A 293 -0.61 -0.96 -15.72
CA ILE A 293 0.19 0.17 -15.23
C ILE A 293 1.45 0.39 -16.07
N LYS A 294 1.94 -0.64 -16.78
CA LYS A 294 3.00 -0.46 -17.78
C LYS A 294 2.54 0.40 -18.96
N VAL A 295 1.25 0.31 -19.33
CA VAL A 295 0.66 1.03 -20.47
C VAL A 295 0.02 2.36 -20.04
N ASP A 296 -0.64 2.36 -18.88
CA ASP A 296 -1.37 3.49 -18.32
C ASP A 296 -0.98 3.73 -16.85
N PRO A 297 0.22 4.30 -16.60
CA PRO A 297 0.69 4.55 -15.25
C PRO A 297 -0.12 5.61 -14.50
N SER A 298 -0.98 6.35 -15.19
CA SER A 298 -1.88 7.34 -14.58
C SER A 298 -3.27 6.78 -14.30
N GLN A 299 -3.53 5.49 -14.53
CA GLN A 299 -4.80 4.81 -14.25
C GLN A 299 -6.03 5.55 -14.78
N LEU A 300 -5.97 6.04 -16.03
CA LEU A 300 -7.02 6.84 -16.64
C LEU A 300 -8.00 6.02 -17.50
N ASN A 301 -7.61 4.82 -17.91
CA ASN A 301 -8.35 3.99 -18.86
C ASN A 301 -8.72 2.67 -18.21
N ASN A 302 -9.90 2.62 -17.59
CA ASN A 302 -10.41 1.36 -17.04
C ASN A 302 -10.68 0.37 -18.19
N LEU A 303 -9.95 -0.74 -18.20
CA LEU A 303 -10.03 -1.79 -19.21
C LEU A 303 -11.16 -2.78 -18.93
N TYR A 304 -11.73 -2.81 -17.72
CA TYR A 304 -12.76 -3.77 -17.36
C TYR A 304 -13.95 -3.72 -18.33
N GLY A 305 -14.45 -4.90 -18.71
CA GLY A 305 -15.60 -5.05 -19.62
C GLY A 305 -15.31 -4.73 -21.09
N ARG A 306 -14.07 -4.37 -21.46
CA ARG A 306 -13.70 -4.16 -22.87
C ARG A 306 -13.40 -5.48 -23.57
N ASN A 307 -13.87 -5.64 -24.80
CA ASN A 307 -13.49 -6.74 -25.67
C ASN A 307 -12.22 -6.38 -26.45
N SER A 308 -11.09 -6.34 -25.76
CA SER A 308 -9.78 -5.98 -26.30
C SER A 308 -8.66 -6.80 -25.66
N THR A 309 -7.41 -6.48 -25.98
CA THR A 309 -6.23 -7.08 -25.36
C THR A 309 -5.35 -6.03 -24.69
N THR A 310 -4.56 -6.43 -23.70
CA THR A 310 -3.47 -5.64 -23.12
C THR A 310 -2.31 -6.56 -22.77
N SER A 311 -1.07 -6.12 -22.97
CA SER A 311 0.13 -6.96 -22.77
C SER A 311 0.02 -8.38 -23.38
N GLY A 312 -0.63 -8.48 -24.54
CA GLY A 312 -0.85 -9.75 -25.26
C GLY A 312 -1.95 -10.66 -24.69
N LEU A 313 -2.68 -10.24 -23.65
CA LEU A 313 -3.72 -11.01 -22.97
C LEU A 313 -5.11 -10.47 -23.29
N GLY A 314 -6.08 -11.37 -23.51
CA GLY A 314 -7.49 -11.01 -23.66
C GLY A 314 -8.06 -10.48 -22.34
N ILE A 315 -8.73 -9.34 -22.38
CA ILE A 315 -9.29 -8.69 -21.17
C ILE A 315 -10.31 -9.57 -20.44
N PRO A 316 -11.26 -10.26 -21.11
CA PRO A 316 -12.21 -11.14 -20.42
C PRO A 316 -11.51 -12.27 -19.66
N GLU A 317 -10.56 -12.95 -20.31
CA GLU A 317 -9.81 -14.08 -19.74
C GLU A 317 -8.89 -13.63 -18.61
N LEU A 318 -8.25 -12.47 -18.77
CA LEU A 318 -7.40 -11.84 -17.75
C LEU A 318 -8.22 -11.47 -16.51
N THR A 319 -9.36 -10.80 -16.71
CA THR A 319 -10.25 -10.37 -15.64
C THR A 319 -10.70 -11.57 -14.80
N ALA A 320 -11.11 -12.66 -15.44
CA ALA A 320 -11.55 -13.86 -14.73
C ALA A 320 -10.46 -14.45 -13.81
N ARG A 321 -9.19 -14.41 -14.23
CA ARG A 321 -8.05 -14.92 -13.44
C ARG A 321 -7.67 -14.00 -12.31
N LEU A 322 -7.66 -12.69 -12.56
CA LEU A 322 -7.41 -11.69 -11.52
C LEU A 322 -8.51 -11.71 -10.45
N ASP A 323 -9.77 -11.93 -10.86
CA ASP A 323 -10.89 -12.07 -9.94
C ASP A 323 -10.78 -13.32 -9.07
N SER A 324 -10.44 -14.47 -9.65
CA SER A 324 -10.21 -15.70 -8.87
C SER A 324 -9.00 -15.56 -7.95
N LEU A 325 -7.92 -14.90 -8.39
CA LEU A 325 -6.76 -14.62 -7.54
C LEU A 325 -7.14 -13.70 -6.38
N LEU A 326 -7.91 -12.64 -6.63
CA LEU A 326 -8.43 -11.75 -5.59
C LEU A 326 -9.36 -12.49 -4.62
N LEU A 327 -10.21 -13.40 -5.11
CA LEU A 327 -11.06 -14.26 -4.29
C LEU A 327 -10.24 -15.20 -3.39
N THR A 328 -9.10 -15.70 -3.87
CA THR A 328 -8.16 -16.48 -3.03
C THR A 328 -7.49 -15.61 -1.98
N LEU A 329 -7.15 -14.36 -2.31
CA LEU A 329 -6.39 -13.45 -1.45
C LEU A 329 -7.24 -12.72 -0.40
N LYS A 330 -8.50 -12.41 -0.68
CA LYS A 330 -9.36 -11.55 0.18
C LYS A 330 -9.57 -12.06 1.61
N SER A 331 -9.31 -13.34 1.86
CA SER A 331 -9.47 -14.03 3.15
C SER A 331 -8.27 -14.92 3.49
N CYS A 332 -7.15 -14.74 2.76
CA CYS A 332 -5.99 -15.59 2.91
C CYS A 332 -5.38 -15.48 4.31
N LYS A 333 -4.66 -16.53 4.71
CA LYS A 333 -3.77 -16.54 5.87
C LYS A 333 -2.52 -17.35 5.55
N GLY A 334 -1.38 -16.94 6.09
CA GLY A 334 -0.11 -17.63 6.00
C GLY A 334 0.23 -18.05 4.56
N LYS A 335 0.41 -19.35 4.34
CA LYS A 335 0.86 -19.89 3.03
C LYS A 335 -0.04 -19.48 1.87
N VAL A 336 -1.36 -19.35 2.08
CA VAL A 336 -2.27 -18.95 1.00
C VAL A 336 -1.98 -17.53 0.53
N CYS A 337 -1.65 -16.60 1.45
CA CYS A 337 -1.26 -15.25 1.09
C CYS A 337 0.07 -15.23 0.32
N ARG A 338 1.01 -16.09 0.70
CA ARG A 338 2.34 -16.17 0.06
C ARG A 338 2.32 -16.89 -1.28
N ARG A 339 1.41 -17.86 -1.46
CA ARG A 339 1.34 -18.80 -2.61
C ARG A 339 -0.10 -19.04 -3.07
N PRO A 340 -0.84 -17.99 -3.52
CA PRO A 340 -2.24 -18.13 -3.90
C PRO A 340 -2.42 -19.01 -5.16
N TRP A 341 -1.46 -19.02 -6.08
CA TRP A 341 -1.49 -19.92 -7.23
C TRP A 341 -1.38 -21.40 -6.85
N GLU A 342 -0.61 -21.74 -5.81
CA GLU A 342 -0.57 -23.11 -5.28
C GLU A 342 -1.91 -23.49 -4.63
N ALA A 343 -2.61 -22.54 -4.00
CA ALA A 343 -3.95 -22.76 -3.45
C ALA A 343 -5.00 -23.00 -4.53
N LEU A 344 -4.93 -22.25 -5.64
CA LEU A 344 -5.79 -22.45 -6.81
C LEU A 344 -5.42 -23.72 -7.61
N PHE A 345 -4.14 -24.07 -7.68
CA PHE A 345 -3.64 -25.24 -8.42
C PHE A 345 -2.75 -26.11 -7.52
N PRO A 346 -3.34 -26.98 -6.68
CA PRO A 346 -2.60 -27.80 -5.72
C PRO A 346 -1.56 -28.75 -6.34
N SER A 347 -1.68 -29.06 -7.64
CA SER A 347 -0.68 -29.82 -8.38
C SER A 347 0.67 -29.10 -8.57
N GLY A 348 0.73 -27.78 -8.32
CA GLY A 348 1.94 -26.97 -8.40
C GLY A 348 2.36 -26.55 -9.82
N ASN A 349 1.59 -26.93 -10.84
CA ASN A 349 1.92 -26.67 -12.25
C ASN A 349 1.67 -25.21 -12.69
N VAL A 350 0.91 -24.45 -11.91
CA VAL A 350 0.61 -23.03 -12.15
C VAL A 350 1.13 -22.25 -10.96
N GLN A 351 2.02 -21.29 -11.23
CA GLN A 351 2.75 -20.52 -10.20
C GLN A 351 2.73 -19.01 -10.48
N SER A 352 2.11 -18.60 -11.58
CA SER A 352 2.02 -17.22 -12.03
C SER A 352 0.78 -17.03 -12.90
N LEU A 353 0.39 -15.78 -13.09
CA LEU A 353 -0.65 -15.35 -13.99
C LEU A 353 -0.36 -15.84 -15.40
N ARG A 354 0.91 -15.76 -15.84
CA ARG A 354 1.30 -16.29 -17.15
C ARG A 354 0.94 -17.76 -17.34
N HIS A 355 1.26 -18.60 -16.34
CA HIS A 355 0.90 -20.03 -16.41
C HIS A 355 -0.62 -20.19 -16.42
N ALA A 356 -1.34 -19.40 -15.61
CA ALA A 356 -2.79 -19.42 -15.53
C ALA A 356 -3.47 -18.99 -16.84
N MET A 357 -2.87 -18.08 -17.62
CA MET A 357 -3.38 -17.58 -18.92
C MET A 357 -3.42 -18.63 -20.04
N HIS A 358 -2.94 -19.86 -19.81
CA HIS A 358 -3.07 -20.93 -20.80
C HIS A 358 -4.55 -21.29 -21.04
N GLN A 359 -5.00 -21.32 -22.30
CA GLN A 359 -6.41 -21.48 -22.71
C GLN A 359 -7.11 -22.73 -22.14
N LYS A 360 -6.36 -23.82 -21.92
CA LYS A 360 -6.90 -25.04 -21.26
C LYS A 360 -7.56 -24.78 -19.89
N PHE A 361 -7.24 -23.65 -19.24
CA PHE A 361 -7.82 -23.26 -17.95
C PHE A 361 -9.00 -22.28 -18.10
N ASP A 362 -9.36 -21.86 -19.32
CA ASP A 362 -10.45 -20.90 -19.54
C ASP A 362 -11.78 -21.36 -18.94
N PRO A 363 -12.26 -22.61 -19.14
CA PRO A 363 -13.54 -23.04 -18.54
C PRO A 363 -13.54 -22.92 -17.01
N PHE A 364 -12.42 -23.28 -16.36
CA PHE A 364 -12.29 -23.19 -14.91
C PHE A 364 -12.46 -21.76 -14.39
N PHE A 365 -11.77 -20.78 -14.98
CA PHE A 365 -11.85 -19.40 -14.51
C PHE A 365 -13.13 -18.68 -14.94
N LEU A 366 -13.65 -18.99 -16.13
CA LEU A 366 -14.82 -18.32 -16.69
C LEU A 366 -16.13 -18.87 -16.13
N GLU A 367 -16.21 -20.18 -15.87
CA GLU A 367 -17.47 -20.88 -15.60
C GLU A 367 -17.55 -21.49 -14.20
N GLU A 368 -16.43 -21.95 -13.63
CA GLU A 368 -16.46 -22.68 -12.35
C GLU A 368 -16.25 -21.79 -11.12
N GLN A 369 -15.48 -20.69 -11.24
CA GLN A 369 -15.16 -19.81 -10.11
C GLN A 369 -16.30 -18.84 -9.79
N ASP A 370 -16.65 -18.76 -8.51
CA ASP A 370 -17.42 -17.64 -7.97
C ASP A 370 -16.68 -16.32 -8.24
N LYS A 371 -17.44 -15.23 -8.32
CA LYS A 371 -16.89 -13.89 -8.51
C LYS A 371 -16.83 -13.12 -7.20
N VAL A 372 -15.78 -12.31 -7.03
CA VAL A 372 -15.72 -11.36 -5.92
C VAL A 372 -16.90 -10.42 -6.02
N SER A 373 -17.67 -10.32 -4.94
CA SER A 373 -18.86 -9.48 -4.89
C SER A 373 -19.17 -9.08 -3.45
N PHE A 374 -19.99 -8.05 -3.31
CA PHE A 374 -20.47 -7.54 -2.04
C PHE A 374 -21.98 -7.42 -2.07
N SER A 375 -22.63 -7.81 -0.98
CA SER A 375 -24.08 -7.60 -0.81
C SER A 375 -24.43 -6.22 -0.28
N ALA A 376 -23.48 -5.55 0.40
CA ALA A 376 -23.62 -4.19 0.91
C ALA A 376 -22.27 -3.50 1.17
N CYS A 377 -22.25 -2.18 1.13
CA CYS A 377 -21.13 -1.34 1.55
C CYS A 377 -21.21 -1.03 3.05
N LEU A 378 -20.72 -1.95 3.89
CA LEU A 378 -20.71 -1.78 5.35
C LEU A 378 -19.45 -1.04 5.85
N PRO A 379 -19.53 -0.30 6.98
CA PRO A 379 -18.42 0.48 7.53
C PRO A 379 -17.41 -0.39 8.29
N GLY A 380 -16.78 -1.34 7.59
CA GLY A 380 -15.76 -2.23 8.14
C GLY A 380 -15.65 -3.57 7.40
N TYR A 381 -14.74 -4.43 7.86
CA TYR A 381 -14.63 -5.80 7.39
C TYR A 381 -15.73 -6.67 8.00
N ILE A 382 -16.83 -6.83 7.27
CA ILE A 382 -18.00 -7.61 7.71
C ILE A 382 -18.20 -8.76 6.73
N THR A 383 -17.76 -9.95 7.12
CA THR A 383 -17.71 -11.14 6.25
C THR A 383 -19.07 -11.56 5.70
N SER A 384 -20.18 -11.27 6.39
CA SER A 384 -21.53 -11.54 5.88
C SER A 384 -21.92 -10.67 4.68
N ALA A 385 -21.19 -9.58 4.41
CA ALA A 385 -21.40 -8.71 3.26
C ALA A 385 -20.44 -8.98 2.09
N GLU A 386 -19.49 -9.90 2.24
CA GLU A 386 -18.37 -10.12 1.31
C GLU A 386 -18.65 -11.18 0.23
N GLY A 387 -19.90 -11.65 0.06
CA GLY A 387 -20.21 -12.67 -0.95
C GLY A 387 -19.39 -13.95 -0.77
N ALA A 388 -18.82 -14.49 -1.86
CA ALA A 388 -17.92 -15.64 -1.80
C ALA A 388 -16.62 -15.29 -1.06
N LEU A 389 -16.16 -16.20 -0.20
CA LEU A 389 -14.96 -16.02 0.64
C LEU A 389 -13.81 -16.95 0.27
N LYS A 390 -14.05 -17.98 -0.55
CA LYS A 390 -13.05 -18.99 -0.91
C LYS A 390 -13.17 -19.30 -2.40
N SER A 391 -12.03 -19.44 -3.06
CA SER A 391 -11.93 -19.94 -4.42
C SER A 391 -12.04 -21.47 -4.47
N ILE A 392 -12.42 -22.02 -5.62
CA ILE A 392 -12.47 -23.47 -5.84
C ILE A 392 -11.09 -23.94 -6.35
N PRO A 393 -10.44 -24.98 -5.80
CA PRO A 393 -9.19 -25.50 -6.35
C PRO A 393 -9.40 -26.22 -7.68
N TYR A 394 -8.50 -26.01 -8.65
CA TYR A 394 -8.51 -26.67 -9.96
C TYR A 394 -8.35 -28.19 -9.85
N GLY A 395 -9.23 -28.94 -10.50
CA GLY A 395 -9.20 -30.41 -10.51
C GLY A 395 -9.68 -31.06 -9.21
N GLY A 396 -10.27 -30.30 -8.29
CA GLY A 396 -10.99 -30.87 -7.16
C GLY A 396 -12.29 -31.50 -7.63
N ASN A 397 -12.48 -32.80 -7.42
CA ASN A 397 -13.79 -33.44 -7.57
C ASN A 397 -14.85 -32.68 -6.76
N ASP A 398 -16.11 -32.68 -7.25
CA ASP A 398 -17.33 -32.15 -6.60
C ASP A 398 -17.51 -32.54 -5.11
N SER A 399 -16.71 -33.47 -4.59
CA SER A 399 -16.64 -33.87 -3.18
C SER A 399 -15.90 -32.90 -2.26
N CYS A 400 -15.18 -31.88 -2.77
CA CYS A 400 -14.40 -30.92 -1.97
C CYS A 400 -15.08 -29.54 -1.80
N ARG A 401 -16.42 -29.47 -1.81
CA ARG A 401 -17.15 -28.30 -1.27
C ARG A 401 -16.99 -28.11 0.25
N ALA A 402 -16.19 -28.95 0.90
CA ALA A 402 -15.92 -28.92 2.33
C ALA A 402 -14.41 -28.74 2.61
N PHE A 403 -13.89 -27.53 2.41
CA PHE A 403 -12.99 -26.99 3.45
C PHE A 403 -13.90 -26.44 4.55
N GLU A 404 -14.54 -27.37 5.28
CA GLU A 404 -15.12 -27.06 6.59
C GLU A 404 -14.02 -26.40 7.41
N ALA A 405 -14.26 -25.15 7.82
CA ALA A 405 -13.40 -24.48 8.77
C ALA A 405 -13.32 -25.38 10.00
N ARG A 406 -12.14 -25.94 10.28
CA ARG A 406 -11.93 -26.60 11.55
C ARG A 406 -11.84 -25.50 12.60
N TRP A 407 -12.51 -25.72 13.72
CA TRP A 407 -12.47 -24.83 14.89
C TRP A 407 -11.03 -24.48 15.30
N GLU A 408 -10.10 -25.39 15.04
CA GLU A 408 -8.65 -25.27 15.26
C GLU A 408 -7.98 -24.12 14.48
N ASP A 409 -8.57 -23.64 13.37
CA ASP A 409 -8.02 -22.53 12.56
C ASP A 409 -8.35 -21.13 13.13
N TRP A 410 -9.05 -21.07 14.28
CA TRP A 410 -9.60 -19.85 14.88
C TRP A 410 -9.32 -19.69 16.38
N VAL A 411 -8.51 -20.56 17.00
CA VAL A 411 -8.13 -20.47 18.43
C VAL A 411 -6.62 -20.35 18.59
#